data_AF-A0A7X7GXJ4-F1
#
_entry.id   AF-A0A7X7GXJ4-F1
#
_cell.length_a   1.000
_cell.length_b   1.000
_cell.length_c   1.000
_cell.angle_alpha   90.00
_cell.angle_beta   90.00
_cell.angle_gamma   90.00
#
_symmetry.space_group_name_H-M   'P 1'
#
loop_
_entity.id
_entity.type
_entity.pdbx_description
1 polymer ?
#
loop_
_entity_poly.entity_id
_entity_poly.type
_entity_poly.pdbx_seq_one_letter_code
_entity_poly.pdbx_strand_id
1 'polypeptide(L)'
;MTRRRRARRLLQSASAAGSWRWALGVSCALGPLGCASSPPDYPTRLEPPGGPRRAPGVSIEPRFAAPTPASHDERTRVLAPPLDASQALELVEAFLRAVQREDATALDALLSPGAVQQLTSGRDFRSAREYWRRRLTRLNYDALPATSLFRPGDVQIRRADDAPSFVGSASDSGYRPRAEGEIALTVRPSTTHAGNVRLFGPELTFVIVDDGERLVIARILEDFQLL
;
A
#
# COMPACT_ATOMS: atom_id res chain seq x y z
N MET A 1 26.51 34.24 -28.73
CA MET A 1 25.55 35.19 -29.39
C MET A 1 24.49 34.30 -30.03
N THR A 2 23.20 34.30 -29.70
CA THR A 2 22.26 35.43 -29.63
C THR A 2 21.05 35.04 -28.76
N ARG A 3 20.70 35.95 -27.86
CA ARG A 3 19.48 36.01 -27.05
C ARG A 3 18.20 35.85 -27.90
N ARG A 4 17.19 35.15 -27.37
CA ARG A 4 15.80 35.58 -27.52
C ARG A 4 15.07 35.61 -26.18
N ARG A 5 14.71 36.84 -25.82
CA ARG A 5 13.86 37.27 -24.71
C ARG A 5 12.40 37.30 -25.16
N ARG A 6 11.50 37.43 -24.17
CA ARG A 6 10.10 37.92 -24.18
C ARG A 6 9.06 36.78 -24.12
N ALA A 7 7.98 36.88 -23.35
CA ALA A 7 7.38 38.01 -22.64
C ALA A 7 6.61 37.56 -21.40
N ARG A 8 6.68 38.40 -20.36
CA ARG A 8 5.76 38.46 -19.22
C ARG A 8 4.37 38.95 -19.67
N ARG A 9 3.31 38.32 -19.15
CA ARG A 9 2.01 38.92 -18.77
C ARG A 9 1.58 38.12 -17.53
N LEU A 10 1.67 38.60 -16.30
CA LEU A 10 0.84 39.64 -15.65
C LEU A 10 -0.64 39.52 -16.03
N LEU A 11 -1.35 38.70 -15.27
CA LEU A 11 -2.76 38.93 -14.96
C LEU A 11 -2.86 39.03 -13.44
N GLN A 12 -3.18 40.24 -13.00
CA GLN A 12 -3.49 40.62 -11.64
C GLN A 12 -4.97 40.35 -11.34
N SER A 13 -5.22 40.14 -10.05
CA SER A 13 -6.38 40.58 -9.27
C SER A 13 -7.78 40.10 -9.65
N ALA A 14 -8.36 39.31 -8.75
CA ALA A 14 -9.64 39.68 -8.13
C ALA A 14 -9.69 39.10 -6.71
N SER A 15 -9.54 39.99 -5.73
CA SER A 15 -9.79 39.75 -4.32
C SER A 15 -11.29 39.60 -4.09
N ALA A 16 -11.72 38.58 -3.35
CA ALA A 16 -13.01 38.58 -2.68
C ALA A 16 -12.79 38.18 -1.22
N ALA A 17 -12.65 39.21 -0.39
CA ALA A 17 -12.68 39.12 1.05
C ALA A 17 -14.09 38.73 1.51
N GLY A 18 -14.23 37.56 2.11
CA GLY A 18 -15.45 37.11 2.79
C GLY A 18 -15.23 37.04 4.28
N SER A 19 -15.16 38.21 4.93
CA SER A 19 -15.15 38.34 6.39
C SER A 19 -16.59 38.25 6.92
N TRP A 20 -16.89 37.26 7.75
CA TRP A 20 -18.01 37.34 8.69
C TRP A 20 -17.55 37.00 10.10
N ARG A 21 -18.11 37.77 11.01
CA ARG A 21 -17.53 38.23 12.27
C ARG A 21 -18.64 38.08 13.31
N TRP A 22 -18.28 37.49 14.46
CA TRP A 22 -18.87 37.67 15.80
C TRP A 22 -20.32 37.24 16.12
N ALA A 23 -20.45 36.37 17.13
CA ALA A 23 -21.28 36.52 18.35
C ALA A 23 -20.95 35.31 19.26
N LEU A 24 -20.33 35.35 20.44
CA LEU A 24 -20.53 36.08 21.71
C LEU A 24 -21.89 35.85 22.39
N GLY A 25 -21.83 35.28 23.61
CA GLY A 25 -22.91 35.14 24.60
C GLY A 25 -23.24 33.68 24.90
N VAL A 26 -23.37 33.17 26.14
CA VAL A 26 -23.61 33.78 27.46
C VAL A 26 -23.22 32.75 28.54
N SER A 27 -22.52 33.20 29.58
CA SER A 27 -22.34 32.49 30.87
C SER A 27 -23.47 32.84 31.84
N CYS A 28 -24.00 31.83 32.54
CA CYS A 28 -24.73 31.87 33.83
C CYS A 28 -24.62 30.44 34.43
N ALA A 29 -23.87 30.14 35.49
CA ALA A 29 -23.95 30.49 36.92
C ALA A 29 -24.98 29.68 37.76
N LEU A 30 -24.50 29.15 38.90
CA LEU A 30 -25.19 28.59 40.09
C LEU A 30 -25.83 27.18 39.98
N GLY A 31 -25.66 26.22 40.89
CA GLY A 31 -24.99 26.18 42.22
C GLY A 31 -24.97 24.73 42.77
N PRO A 32 -24.25 24.43 43.86
CA PRO A 32 -24.18 23.08 44.42
C PRO A 32 -25.34 22.83 45.39
N LEU A 33 -26.19 21.86 45.07
CA LEU A 33 -27.17 21.29 46.01
C LEU A 33 -26.43 20.31 46.94
N GLY A 34 -26.24 20.74 48.19
CA GLY A 34 -25.84 19.86 49.29
C GLY A 34 -27.02 19.01 49.74
N CYS A 35 -26.94 17.70 49.55
CA CYS A 35 -27.84 16.74 50.16
C CYS A 35 -27.16 16.16 51.41
N ALA A 36 -27.62 16.59 52.58
CA ALA A 36 -27.41 15.87 53.83
C ALA A 36 -28.35 14.65 53.85
N SER A 37 -27.78 13.45 53.73
CA SER A 37 -28.50 12.21 53.96
C SER A 37 -27.82 11.45 55.09
N SER A 38 -28.49 11.39 56.25
CA SER A 38 -28.11 10.47 57.33
C SER A 38 -28.30 9.03 56.84
N PRO A 39 -27.31 8.14 57.00
CA PRO A 39 -27.46 6.75 56.57
C PRO A 39 -28.45 6.00 57.49
N PRO A 40 -29.30 5.10 56.95
CA PRO A 40 -30.13 4.23 57.76
C PRO A 40 -29.27 3.15 58.43
N ASP A 41 -29.57 2.88 59.71
CA ASP A 41 -28.93 1.85 60.52
C ASP A 41 -29.53 0.49 60.16
N TYR A 42 -28.71 -0.41 59.60
CA TYR A 42 -29.13 -1.77 59.26
C TYR A 42 -28.56 -2.74 60.29
N PRO A 43 -29.39 -3.54 60.98
CA PRO A 43 -28.91 -4.57 61.90
C PRO A 43 -28.19 -5.67 61.09
N THR A 44 -26.87 -5.57 61.02
CA THR A 44 -26.03 -6.51 60.29
C THR A 44 -25.58 -7.62 61.23
N ARG A 45 -26.49 -8.55 61.54
CA ARG A 45 -26.11 -9.89 62.00
C ARG A 45 -27.26 -10.87 61.81
N LEU A 46 -27.27 -11.54 60.66
CA LEU A 46 -27.94 -12.83 60.53
C LEU A 46 -26.95 -13.89 61.02
N GLU A 47 -27.34 -14.61 62.06
CA GLU A 47 -26.58 -15.72 62.61
C GLU A 47 -26.50 -16.85 61.56
N PRO A 48 -25.30 -17.33 61.21
CA PRO A 48 -25.17 -18.36 60.18
C PRO A 48 -25.74 -19.69 60.71
N PRO A 49 -26.50 -20.46 59.90
CA PRO A 49 -27.03 -21.74 60.33
C PRO A 49 -25.89 -22.69 60.69
N GLY A 50 -25.91 -23.20 61.93
CA GLY A 50 -24.88 -24.05 62.55
C GLY A 50 -24.83 -25.49 62.03
N GLY A 51 -24.97 -25.70 60.73
CA GLY A 51 -24.84 -27.00 60.07
C GLY A 51 -23.50 -27.14 59.32
N PRO A 52 -22.96 -28.36 59.17
CA PRO A 52 -21.76 -28.58 58.38
C PRO A 52 -21.99 -28.16 56.91
N ARG A 53 -21.22 -27.18 56.43
CA ARG A 53 -21.28 -26.70 55.03
C ARG A 53 -20.85 -27.82 54.08
N ARG A 54 -21.72 -28.17 53.12
CA ARG A 54 -21.36 -29.01 51.97
C ARG A 54 -21.02 -28.11 50.79
N ALA A 55 -19.79 -28.22 50.27
CA ALA A 55 -19.37 -27.47 49.10
C ALA A 55 -20.17 -27.91 47.86
N PRO A 56 -20.57 -26.98 46.97
CA PRO A 56 -21.18 -27.34 45.69
C PRO A 56 -20.17 -28.14 44.86
N GLY A 57 -20.65 -29.21 44.21
CA GLY A 57 -19.81 -30.15 43.47
C GLY A 57 -19.03 -29.47 42.34
N VAL A 58 -17.73 -29.76 42.28
CA VAL A 58 -16.85 -29.29 41.20
C VAL A 58 -16.98 -30.27 40.03
N SER A 59 -17.45 -29.78 38.87
CA SER A 59 -17.38 -30.54 37.62
C SER A 59 -15.97 -30.41 37.05
N ILE A 60 -15.26 -31.52 36.90
CA ILE A 60 -13.93 -31.54 36.28
C ILE A 60 -14.14 -31.69 34.77
N GLU A 61 -13.83 -30.64 34.01
CA GLU A 61 -13.78 -30.67 32.54
C GLU A 61 -12.69 -31.69 32.11
N PRO A 62 -13.01 -32.69 31.27
CA PRO A 62 -11.99 -33.60 30.76
C PRO A 62 -11.00 -32.82 29.91
N ARG A 63 -9.70 -32.94 30.24
CA ARG A 63 -8.62 -32.33 29.45
C ARG A 63 -8.63 -32.97 28.06
N PHE A 64 -8.93 -32.16 27.04
CA PHE A 64 -8.68 -32.55 25.66
C PHE A 64 -7.19 -32.85 25.48
N ALA A 65 -6.87 -34.05 25.01
CA ALA A 65 -5.51 -34.40 24.64
C ALA A 65 -5.07 -33.48 23.49
N ALA A 66 -3.93 -32.80 23.65
CA ALA A 66 -3.33 -32.07 22.55
C ALA A 66 -3.08 -33.05 21.39
N PRO A 67 -3.40 -32.69 20.14
CA PRO A 67 -3.14 -33.56 19.00
C PRO A 67 -1.64 -33.88 18.96
N THR A 68 -1.32 -35.17 18.84
CA THR A 68 0.06 -35.62 18.68
C THR A 68 0.65 -34.91 17.46
N PRO A 69 1.81 -34.22 17.59
CA PRO A 69 2.44 -33.60 16.44
C PRO A 69 2.71 -34.69 15.39
N ALA A 70 2.18 -34.49 14.19
CA ALA A 70 2.44 -35.40 13.08
C ALA A 70 3.96 -35.46 12.87
N SER A 71 4.50 -36.68 12.85
CA SER A 71 5.86 -36.97 12.44
C SER A 71 6.19 -36.16 11.18
N HIS A 72 7.23 -35.33 11.25
CA HIS A 72 7.75 -34.59 10.11
C HIS A 72 8.17 -35.58 9.03
N ASP A 73 7.29 -35.80 8.06
CA ASP A 73 7.62 -36.48 6.82
C ASP A 73 8.72 -35.66 6.11
N GLU A 74 9.66 -36.33 5.45
CA GLU A 74 10.87 -35.78 4.79
C GLU A 74 10.57 -34.79 3.62
N ARG A 75 9.34 -34.28 3.55
CA ARG A 75 8.90 -33.23 2.62
C ARG A 75 8.67 -31.90 3.33
N THR A 76 9.34 -31.66 4.45
CA THR A 76 9.43 -30.31 5.04
C THR A 76 10.26 -29.44 4.09
N ARG A 77 9.61 -28.95 3.03
CA ARG A 77 10.15 -27.94 2.14
C ARG A 77 10.32 -26.71 3.01
N VAL A 78 11.58 -26.32 3.27
CA VAL A 78 11.87 -25.07 3.96
C VAL A 78 11.30 -23.97 3.10
N LEU A 79 10.14 -23.44 3.50
CA LEU A 79 9.54 -22.29 2.83
C LEU A 79 10.56 -21.17 2.91
N ALA A 80 11.01 -20.69 1.75
CA ALA A 80 11.79 -19.47 1.72
C ALA A 80 11.01 -18.38 2.47
N PRO A 81 11.67 -17.57 3.31
CA PRO A 81 10.99 -16.51 4.03
C PRO A 81 10.23 -15.63 3.02
N PRO A 82 8.96 -15.30 3.30
CA PRO A 82 8.19 -14.46 2.40
C PRO A 82 8.91 -13.11 2.23
N LEU A 83 9.01 -12.64 0.99
CA LEU A 83 9.50 -11.30 0.66
C LEU A 83 8.84 -10.24 1.56
N ASP A 84 9.63 -9.29 2.05
CA ASP A 84 9.11 -8.20 2.87
C ASP A 84 8.26 -7.25 2.02
N ALA A 85 6.96 -7.23 2.31
CA ALA A 85 5.98 -6.36 1.65
C ALA A 85 6.34 -4.86 1.75
N SER A 86 7.02 -4.46 2.83
CA SER A 86 7.44 -3.07 3.05
C SER A 86 8.53 -2.67 2.07
N GLN A 87 9.53 -3.53 1.86
CA GLN A 87 10.60 -3.31 0.89
C GLN A 87 10.06 -3.30 -0.55
N ALA A 88 9.09 -4.16 -0.85
CA ALA A 88 8.41 -4.16 -2.15
C ALA A 88 7.68 -2.84 -2.43
N LEU A 89 6.99 -2.27 -1.43
CA LEU A 89 6.35 -0.96 -1.50
C LEU A 89 7.36 0.16 -1.73
N GLU A 90 8.46 0.17 -0.97
CA GLU A 90 9.54 1.16 -1.11
C GLU A 90 10.17 1.12 -2.51
N LEU A 91 10.35 -0.08 -3.07
CA LEU A 91 10.87 -0.29 -4.43
C LEU A 91 9.95 0.32 -5.49
N VAL A 92 8.64 0.10 -5.38
CA VAL A 92 7.64 0.66 -6.31
C VAL A 92 7.51 2.18 -6.13
N GLU A 93 7.61 2.68 -4.91
CA GLU A 93 7.63 4.11 -4.66
C GLU A 93 8.90 4.76 -5.25
N ALA A 94 10.06 4.13 -5.09
CA ALA A 94 11.31 4.57 -5.71
C ALA A 94 11.20 4.58 -7.24
N PHE A 95 10.57 3.56 -7.84
CA PHE A 95 10.31 3.50 -9.28
C PHE A 95 9.46 4.68 -9.74
N LEU A 96 8.32 4.93 -9.10
CA LEU A 96 7.42 6.02 -9.47
C LEU A 96 8.02 7.41 -9.21
N ARG A 97 8.90 7.54 -8.19
CA ARG A 97 9.69 8.76 -7.97
C ARG A 97 10.74 8.98 -9.07
N ALA A 98 11.42 7.91 -9.51
CA ALA A 98 12.36 7.99 -10.63
C ALA A 98 11.64 8.40 -11.93
N VAL A 99 10.43 7.87 -12.17
CA VAL A 99 9.59 8.30 -13.31
C VAL A 99 9.23 9.78 -13.23
N GLN A 100 8.76 10.27 -12.07
CA GLN A 100 8.42 11.69 -11.89
C GLN A 100 9.61 12.63 -12.14
N ARG A 101 10.80 12.21 -11.74
CA ARG A 101 12.04 12.97 -11.94
C ARG A 101 12.65 12.76 -13.33
N GLU A 102 12.02 11.95 -14.16
CA GLU A 102 12.52 11.53 -15.47
C GLU A 102 13.95 10.96 -15.42
N ASP A 103 14.32 10.34 -14.29
CA ASP A 103 15.64 9.79 -14.04
C ASP A 103 15.72 8.34 -14.54
N ALA A 104 16.12 8.20 -15.81
CA ALA A 104 16.30 6.91 -16.44
C ALA A 104 17.37 6.04 -15.74
N THR A 105 18.42 6.65 -15.17
CA THR A 105 19.51 5.90 -14.54
C THR A 105 19.05 5.27 -13.23
N ALA A 106 18.33 6.03 -12.41
CA ALA A 106 17.70 5.50 -11.20
C ALA A 106 16.69 4.41 -11.53
N LEU A 107 15.87 4.60 -12.58
CA LEU A 107 14.88 3.62 -13.01
C LEU A 107 15.53 2.30 -13.47
N ASP A 108 16.63 2.37 -14.22
CA ASP A 108 17.36 1.19 -14.69
C ASP A 108 17.94 0.35 -13.55
N ALA A 109 18.34 0.98 -12.44
CA ALA A 109 18.91 0.31 -11.27
C ALA A 109 17.87 -0.53 -10.49
N LEU A 110 16.60 -0.16 -10.57
CA LEU A 110 15.46 -0.83 -9.91
C LEU A 110 14.93 -2.03 -10.72
N LEU A 111 15.29 -2.11 -11.99
CA LEU A 111 14.84 -3.14 -12.92
C LEU A 111 15.84 -4.29 -12.99
N SER A 112 15.34 -5.52 -12.97
CA SER A 112 16.15 -6.71 -13.22
C SER A 112 16.74 -6.68 -14.64
N PRO A 113 17.89 -7.36 -14.90
CA PRO A 113 18.52 -7.39 -16.22
C PRO A 113 17.59 -7.73 -17.39
N GLY A 114 16.68 -8.68 -17.18
CA GLY A 114 15.69 -9.14 -18.15
C GLY A 114 14.28 -8.62 -17.88
N ALA A 115 14.13 -7.46 -17.22
CA ALA A 115 12.82 -6.95 -16.86
C ALA A 115 11.96 -6.68 -18.09
N VAL A 116 10.69 -7.10 -18.04
CA VAL A 116 9.75 -6.96 -19.16
C VAL A 116 8.60 -6.02 -18.84
N GLN A 117 8.25 -5.20 -19.83
CA GLN A 117 7.00 -4.44 -19.86
C GLN A 117 5.99 -5.19 -20.73
N GLN A 118 4.78 -5.34 -20.21
CA GLN A 118 3.63 -5.84 -20.94
C GLN A 118 2.50 -4.80 -20.92
N LEU A 119 1.75 -4.76 -22.03
CA LEU A 119 0.51 -4.03 -22.15
C LEU A 119 -0.67 -4.96 -21.85
N THR A 120 -1.65 -4.51 -21.07
CA THR A 120 -2.82 -5.33 -20.71
C THR A 120 -3.59 -5.85 -21.92
N SER A 121 -3.59 -5.09 -23.03
CA SER A 121 -4.28 -5.45 -24.27
C SER A 121 -3.51 -6.40 -25.20
N GLY A 122 -2.27 -6.80 -24.87
CA GLY A 122 -1.38 -7.48 -25.81
C GLY A 122 -0.58 -8.63 -25.21
N ARG A 123 -0.13 -9.54 -26.10
CA ARG A 123 0.83 -10.61 -25.78
C ARG A 123 2.29 -10.18 -25.97
N ASP A 124 2.51 -8.96 -26.45
CA ASP A 124 3.84 -8.46 -26.76
C ASP A 124 4.59 -8.07 -25.49
N PHE A 125 5.75 -8.69 -25.31
CA PHE A 125 6.71 -8.33 -24.28
C PHE A 125 7.75 -7.37 -24.86
N ARG A 126 8.08 -6.33 -24.09
CA ARG A 126 9.14 -5.38 -24.43
C ARG A 126 10.15 -5.33 -23.30
N SER A 127 11.41 -5.02 -23.61
CA SER A 127 12.38 -4.65 -22.57
C SER A 127 11.81 -3.48 -21.76
N ALA A 128 11.64 -3.66 -20.45
CA ALA A 128 11.09 -2.62 -19.57
C ALA A 128 11.98 -1.37 -19.61
N ARG A 129 13.31 -1.55 -19.60
CA ARG A 129 14.27 -0.45 -19.68
C ARG A 129 14.11 0.36 -20.96
N GLU A 130 14.08 -0.30 -22.12
CA GLU A 130 13.92 0.41 -23.40
C GLU A 130 12.54 1.05 -23.56
N TYR A 131 11.50 0.41 -23.02
CA TYR A 131 10.16 0.96 -23.02
C TYR A 131 10.09 2.26 -22.20
N TRP A 132 10.56 2.22 -20.96
CA TRP A 132 10.54 3.38 -20.07
C TRP A 132 11.48 4.49 -20.51
N ARG A 133 12.70 4.18 -20.98
CA ARG A 133 13.59 5.19 -21.58
C ARG A 133 12.90 5.94 -22.73
N ARG A 134 12.27 5.22 -23.66
CA ARG A 134 11.51 5.85 -24.76
C ARG A 134 10.32 6.66 -24.24
N ARG A 135 9.62 6.17 -23.23
CA ARG A 135 8.47 6.84 -22.62
C ARG A 135 8.88 8.17 -21.97
N LEU A 136 9.94 8.17 -21.17
CA LEU A 136 10.49 9.36 -20.52
C LEU A 136 10.97 10.41 -21.53
N THR A 137 11.44 10.01 -22.72
CA THR A 137 11.81 10.99 -23.77
C THR A 137 10.61 11.64 -24.48
N ARG A 138 9.41 11.06 -24.37
CA ARG A 138 8.22 11.48 -25.13
C ARG A 138 7.17 12.18 -24.27
N LEU A 139 7.12 11.87 -22.99
CA LEU A 139 6.12 12.37 -22.06
C LEU A 139 6.78 13.23 -21.00
N ASN A 140 6.05 14.23 -20.51
CA ASN A 140 6.51 15.12 -19.44
C ASN A 140 5.88 14.70 -18.11
N TYR A 141 6.66 14.04 -17.27
CA TYR A 141 6.27 13.59 -15.93
C TYR A 141 6.54 14.63 -14.84
N ASP A 142 7.42 15.60 -15.09
CA ASP A 142 7.65 16.75 -14.18
C ASP A 142 6.39 17.63 -14.02
N ALA A 143 5.44 17.53 -14.96
CA ALA A 143 4.13 18.17 -14.85
C ALA A 143 3.20 17.55 -13.79
N LEU A 144 3.55 16.40 -13.21
CA LEU A 144 2.79 15.78 -12.13
C LEU A 144 3.09 16.45 -10.78
N PRO A 145 2.15 16.39 -9.81
CA PRO A 145 2.43 16.84 -8.45
C PRO A 145 3.59 16.05 -7.84
N ALA A 146 4.55 16.74 -7.21
CA ALA A 146 5.70 16.12 -6.52
C ALA A 146 5.34 15.32 -5.25
N THR A 147 4.06 15.07 -5.02
CA THR A 147 3.54 14.24 -3.93
C THR A 147 3.54 12.77 -4.33
N SER A 148 3.33 11.85 -3.37
CA SER A 148 3.18 10.43 -3.70
C SER A 148 2.11 10.22 -4.78
N LEU A 149 2.44 9.42 -5.80
CA LEU A 149 1.53 9.11 -6.90
C LEU A 149 0.48 8.07 -6.52
N PHE A 150 0.57 7.43 -5.37
CA PHE A 150 -0.44 6.50 -4.87
C PHE A 150 -0.52 6.57 -3.35
N ARG A 151 -1.62 6.08 -2.78
CA ARG A 151 -1.77 5.92 -1.33
C ARG A 151 -1.40 4.49 -0.96
N PRO A 152 -0.64 4.26 0.12
CA PRO A 152 -0.30 2.90 0.56
C PRO A 152 -1.53 1.99 0.77
N GLY A 153 -2.66 2.56 1.20
CA GLY A 153 -3.92 1.81 1.38
C GLY A 153 -4.61 1.38 0.08
N ASP A 154 -4.22 1.95 -1.07
CA ASP A 154 -4.77 1.59 -2.40
C ASP A 154 -3.90 0.52 -3.09
N VAL A 155 -2.90 -0.01 -2.39
CA VAL A 155 -1.99 -1.04 -2.90
C VAL A 155 -2.54 -2.43 -2.63
N GLN A 156 -2.51 -3.28 -3.66
CA GLN A 156 -2.84 -4.69 -3.53
C GLN A 156 -1.56 -5.52 -3.64
N ILE A 157 -1.26 -6.28 -2.58
CA ILE A 157 -0.10 -7.17 -2.53
C ILE A 157 -0.60 -8.61 -2.60
N ARG A 158 -0.07 -9.37 -3.55
CA ARG A 158 -0.45 -10.76 -3.83
C ARG A 158 0.81 -11.57 -4.11
N ARG A 159 0.70 -12.90 -4.07
CA ARG A 159 1.73 -13.75 -4.69
C ARG A 159 1.70 -13.52 -6.20
N ALA A 160 2.84 -13.66 -6.87
CA ALA A 160 2.89 -13.47 -8.32
C ALA A 160 1.95 -14.43 -9.07
N ASP A 161 1.75 -15.64 -8.55
CA ASP A 161 0.83 -16.64 -9.13
C ASP A 161 -0.65 -16.23 -9.02
N ASP A 162 -1.00 -15.44 -8.01
CA ASP A 162 -2.37 -14.94 -7.75
C ASP A 162 -2.61 -13.55 -8.38
N ALA A 163 -1.59 -12.99 -9.05
CA ALA A 163 -1.66 -11.70 -9.71
C ALA A 163 -2.57 -11.75 -10.95
N PRO A 164 -3.03 -10.60 -11.47
CA PRO A 164 -3.70 -10.58 -12.77
C PRO A 164 -2.74 -11.21 -13.78
N SER A 165 -3.23 -12.23 -14.49
CA SER A 165 -2.38 -13.00 -15.37
C SER A 165 -1.83 -12.10 -16.47
N PHE A 166 -0.52 -11.98 -16.51
CA PHE A 166 0.20 -11.49 -17.68
C PHE A 166 -0.19 -12.38 -18.87
N VAL A 167 -0.67 -11.78 -19.96
CA VAL A 167 -1.16 -12.52 -21.13
C VAL A 167 0.02 -13.03 -21.96
N GLY A 168 0.14 -14.35 -22.15
CA GLY A 168 1.28 -14.98 -22.85
C GLY A 168 2.09 -15.86 -21.92
N SER A 169 2.86 -16.81 -22.47
CA SER A 169 3.67 -17.69 -21.62
C SER A 169 4.83 -16.90 -21.04
N ALA A 170 5.19 -17.17 -19.77
CA ALA A 170 6.39 -16.58 -19.18
C ALA A 170 7.64 -16.92 -20.02
N SER A 171 7.67 -18.11 -20.64
CA SER A 171 8.72 -18.51 -21.59
C SER A 171 8.92 -17.52 -22.74
N ASP A 172 7.84 -16.93 -23.25
CA ASP A 172 7.86 -16.06 -24.43
C ASP A 172 8.41 -14.66 -24.09
N SER A 173 8.39 -14.32 -22.80
CA SER A 173 8.90 -13.05 -22.28
C SER A 173 10.40 -13.08 -21.95
N GLY A 174 11.06 -14.24 -22.02
CA GLY A 174 12.43 -14.43 -21.54
C GLY A 174 12.57 -14.38 -20.01
N TYR A 175 11.52 -14.00 -19.28
CA TYR A 175 11.43 -14.12 -17.83
C TYR A 175 11.06 -15.55 -17.44
N ARG A 176 11.84 -16.16 -16.55
CA ARG A 176 11.49 -17.44 -15.94
C ARG A 176 11.00 -17.19 -14.52
N PRO A 177 9.71 -17.45 -14.22
CA PRO A 177 9.19 -17.37 -12.87
C PRO A 177 10.00 -18.31 -11.98
N ARG A 178 10.46 -17.79 -10.85
CA ARG A 178 10.97 -18.59 -9.74
C ARG A 178 9.76 -19.16 -9.03
N ALA A 179 9.77 -20.47 -8.80
CA ALA A 179 8.61 -21.19 -8.27
C ALA A 179 8.16 -20.72 -6.87
N GLU A 180 8.98 -19.95 -6.14
CA GLU A 180 8.68 -19.53 -4.78
C GLU A 180 9.25 -18.13 -4.50
N GLY A 181 8.47 -17.34 -3.75
CA GLY A 181 8.93 -16.08 -3.17
C GLY A 181 8.78 -14.85 -4.05
N GLU A 182 7.97 -14.87 -5.12
CA GLU A 182 7.68 -13.66 -5.91
C GLU A 182 6.43 -12.93 -5.41
N ILE A 183 6.50 -11.60 -5.35
CA ILE A 183 5.36 -10.75 -4.99
C ILE A 183 4.87 -9.98 -6.21
N ALA A 184 3.55 -9.97 -6.39
CA ALA A 184 2.89 -9.00 -7.26
C ALA A 184 2.32 -7.85 -6.44
N LEU A 185 2.63 -6.64 -6.86
CA LEU A 185 2.17 -5.41 -6.24
C LEU A 185 1.45 -4.57 -7.28
N THR A 186 0.15 -4.37 -7.09
CA THR A 186 -0.68 -3.51 -7.96
C THR A 186 -0.93 -2.18 -7.28
N VAL A 187 -0.61 -1.09 -7.98
CA VAL A 187 -0.89 0.28 -7.55
C VAL A 187 -1.87 0.96 -8.50
N ARG A 188 -2.65 1.89 -7.94
CA ARG A 188 -3.53 2.79 -8.68
C ARG A 188 -3.01 4.21 -8.56
N PRO A 189 -2.40 4.79 -9.61
CA PRO A 189 -1.93 6.16 -9.55
C PRO A 189 -3.09 7.13 -9.29
N SER A 190 -2.95 7.97 -8.28
CA SER A 190 -3.90 9.04 -7.93
C SER A 190 -3.99 10.12 -9.02
N THR A 191 -2.97 10.26 -9.84
CA THR A 191 -2.95 11.17 -10.99
C THR A 191 -2.35 10.46 -12.20
N THR A 192 -3.14 10.30 -13.25
CA THR A 192 -2.77 9.56 -14.47
C THR A 192 -2.56 10.45 -15.69
N HIS A 193 -2.81 11.75 -15.57
CA HIS A 193 -2.78 12.71 -16.67
C HIS A 193 -2.07 14.01 -16.28
N ALA A 194 -1.46 14.67 -17.26
CA ALA A 194 -1.04 16.06 -17.19
C ALA A 194 -1.76 16.86 -18.29
N GLY A 195 -2.74 17.66 -17.91
CA GLY A 195 -3.66 18.28 -18.87
C GLY A 195 -4.41 17.22 -19.68
N ASN A 196 -4.30 17.28 -21.01
CA ASN A 196 -4.95 16.33 -21.92
C ASN A 196 -4.08 15.12 -22.28
N VAL A 197 -2.86 15.04 -21.72
CA VAL A 197 -1.92 13.95 -22.01
C VAL A 197 -2.04 12.89 -20.92
N ARG A 198 -2.35 11.66 -21.30
CA ARG A 198 -2.30 10.50 -20.40
C ARG A 198 -0.84 10.11 -20.16
N LEU A 199 -0.47 10.02 -18.89
CA LEU A 199 0.87 9.67 -18.43
C LEU A 199 0.95 8.26 -17.84
N PHE A 200 -0.15 7.72 -17.31
CA PHE A 200 -0.23 6.37 -16.73
C PHE A 200 -1.51 5.62 -17.12
N GLY A 201 -1.43 4.30 -17.05
CA GLY A 201 -2.57 3.39 -16.97
C GLY A 201 -3.39 3.62 -15.68
N PRO A 202 -4.64 3.13 -15.62
CA PRO A 202 -5.44 3.17 -14.39
C PRO A 202 -4.80 2.34 -13.27
N GLU A 203 -4.08 1.28 -13.65
CA GLU A 203 -3.39 0.37 -12.74
C GLU A 203 -2.02 0.02 -13.32
N LEU A 204 -1.04 -0.11 -12.43
CA LEU A 204 0.26 -0.70 -12.73
C LEU A 204 0.47 -1.89 -11.80
N THR A 205 0.79 -3.05 -12.37
CA THR A 205 1.16 -4.25 -11.58
C THR A 205 2.63 -4.55 -11.78
N PHE A 206 3.36 -4.69 -10.69
CA PHE A 206 4.77 -4.99 -10.64
C PHE A 206 4.97 -6.41 -10.11
N VAL A 207 5.77 -7.22 -10.78
CA VAL A 207 6.29 -8.47 -10.20
C VAL A 207 7.69 -8.20 -9.70
N ILE A 208 7.86 -8.43 -8.40
CA ILE A 208 9.06 -8.14 -7.63
C ILE A 208 9.65 -9.47 -7.19
N VAL A 209 10.97 -9.58 -7.38
CA VAL A 209 11.75 -10.76 -7.06
C VAL A 209 12.98 -10.37 -6.26
N ASP A 210 13.47 -11.30 -5.43
CA ASP A 210 14.81 -11.23 -4.87
C ASP A 210 15.80 -11.75 -5.90
N ASP A 211 16.79 -10.95 -6.31
CA ASP A 211 17.84 -11.40 -7.24
C ASP A 211 19.03 -12.09 -6.56
N GLY A 212 19.04 -12.16 -5.22
CA GLY A 212 20.08 -12.71 -4.37
C GLY A 212 20.87 -11.63 -3.61
N GLU A 213 20.84 -10.38 -4.08
CA GLU A 213 21.44 -9.23 -3.40
C GLU A 213 20.40 -8.21 -2.94
N ARG A 214 19.34 -8.03 -3.73
CA ARG A 214 18.30 -7.03 -3.47
C ARG A 214 16.98 -7.38 -4.17
N LEU A 215 15.95 -6.64 -3.78
CA LEU A 215 14.68 -6.67 -4.50
C LEU A 215 14.76 -5.88 -5.80
N VAL A 216 14.27 -6.48 -6.87
CA VAL A 216 14.21 -5.88 -8.20
C VAL A 216 12.86 -6.12 -8.86
N ILE A 217 12.47 -5.19 -9.73
CA ILE A 217 11.27 -5.31 -10.55
C ILE A 217 11.61 -6.15 -11.78
N ALA A 218 10.94 -7.29 -11.93
CA ALA A 218 11.15 -8.19 -13.07
C ALA A 218 10.07 -8.06 -14.14
N ARG A 219 8.85 -7.67 -13.78
CA ARG A 219 7.77 -7.48 -14.75
C ARG A 219 6.92 -6.27 -14.39
N ILE A 220 6.43 -5.59 -15.41
CA ILE A 220 5.50 -4.48 -15.28
C ILE A 220 4.34 -4.73 -16.25
N LEU A 221 3.12 -4.73 -15.73
CA LEU A 221 1.87 -4.77 -16.50
C LEU A 221 1.16 -3.44 -16.35
N GLU A 222 0.82 -2.83 -17.47
CA GLU A 222 0.08 -1.57 -17.48
C GLU A 222 -0.78 -1.47 -18.74
N ASP A 223 -2.00 -0.98 -18.58
CA ASP A 223 -2.84 -0.60 -19.71
C ASP A 223 -2.48 0.82 -20.18
N PHE A 224 -1.36 0.96 -20.90
CA PHE A 224 -0.89 2.24 -21.43
C PHE A 224 -0.22 2.10 -22.79
N GLN A 225 -0.78 2.75 -23.80
CA GLN A 225 -0.19 2.80 -25.13
C GLN A 225 0.46 4.16 -25.36
N LEU A 226 1.74 4.13 -25.73
CA LEU A 226 2.43 5.28 -26.32
C LEU A 226 1.83 5.54 -27.69
N LEU A 227 0.99 6.57 -27.78
CA LEU A 227 0.49 7.13 -29.03
C LEU A 227 1.65 7.66 -29.90
#